data_AF-A0A4Z2CI62-F1
#
_entry.id   AF-A0A4Z2CI62-F1
#
_cell.length_a   1.000
_cell.length_b   1.000
_cell.length_c   1.000
_cell.angle_alpha   90.00
_cell.angle_beta   90.00
_cell.angle_gamma   90.00
#
_symmetry.space_group_name_H-M   'P 1'
#
loop_
_entity.id
_entity.type
_entity.pdbx_description
1 polymer ?
#
loop_
_entity_poly.entity_id
_entity_poly.type
_entity_poly.pdbx_seq_one_letter_code
_entity_poly.pdbx_strand_id
1 'polypeptide(L)'
;MSAGQISEGPGCITWWGFSPACDLMDMGEERCKGEVNVLLVGSADLRHILKTMAGLQDSERLHVWVVESSMEVIARQLLLLYLTLMPQESMGNKEKTEVFLELFGNSEIRSQTAETLKCAASQLLLSVTELQETPTHSCLNTTQLKFRERDELARIFKAWLQPQPSSSVLMPKAWDYRVRQHLGRRYNCKSGSFDWDLIMKLHEKGVRIHFRAFSLSVAFLFCQNDTCYLQCGVISKHEYVRWRERGLAFEMREGAYQITNPTLISSRVFNQQGNKVALRGYWGDIVSSPFLAFGIETNDQSLLKKQNGQHIKTAQDVSFANVQMLFQALSSQQSCCSDTAAAEPTDRKSVGIRGKCVTR
;
A
#
# COMPACT_ATOMS: atom_id res chain seq x y z
N MET A 1 -23.25 -32.11 3.85
CA MET A 1 -21.92 -32.05 3.24
C MET A 1 -21.84 -30.79 2.40
N SER A 2 -21.11 -29.78 2.89
CA SER A 2 -21.08 -28.42 2.35
C SER A 2 -19.99 -28.30 1.29
N ALA A 3 -20.33 -28.56 0.03
CA ALA A 3 -19.42 -28.35 -1.09
C ALA A 3 -19.19 -26.83 -1.30
N GLY A 4 -17.94 -26.37 -1.12
CA GLY A 4 -17.43 -25.22 -1.88
C GLY A 4 -17.22 -23.87 -1.20
N GLN A 5 -17.20 -23.73 0.14
CA GLN A 5 -16.65 -22.51 0.76
C GLN A 5 -15.14 -22.68 0.97
N ILE A 6 -14.34 -22.21 0.02
CA ILE A 6 -12.90 -22.03 0.25
C ILE A 6 -12.78 -20.88 1.27
N SER A 7 -12.64 -21.22 2.55
CA SER A 7 -12.57 -20.24 3.63
C SER A 7 -11.20 -19.56 3.63
N GLU A 8 -11.04 -18.53 2.80
CA GLU A 8 -9.92 -17.61 2.91
C GLU A 8 -10.26 -16.53 3.94
N GLY A 9 -10.49 -16.96 5.18
CA GLY A 9 -10.73 -16.09 6.32
C GLY A 9 -9.72 -14.93 6.44
N PRO A 10 -8.39 -15.18 6.35
CA PRO A 10 -7.41 -14.10 6.43
C PRO A 10 -7.44 -13.15 5.23
N GLY A 11 -7.98 -13.54 4.07
CA GLY A 11 -7.83 -12.81 2.81
C GLY A 11 -6.74 -13.40 1.91
N CYS A 12 -6.75 -13.04 0.62
CA CYS A 12 -5.81 -13.55 -0.38
C CYS A 12 -5.10 -12.46 -1.18
N ILE A 13 -5.48 -11.20 -1.00
CA ILE A 13 -4.81 -10.07 -1.63
C ILE A 13 -4.05 -9.30 -0.55
N THR A 14 -2.77 -9.12 -0.79
CA THR A 14 -1.91 -8.28 0.02
C THR A 14 -2.02 -6.85 -0.52
N TRP A 15 -2.65 -5.94 0.24
CA TRP A 15 -2.82 -4.54 -0.15
C TRP A 15 -1.69 -3.62 0.32
N TRP A 16 -0.91 -4.12 1.27
CA TRP A 16 0.30 -3.54 1.82
C TRP A 16 1.25 -4.69 2.15
N GLY A 17 2.55 -4.41 2.17
CA GLY A 17 3.56 -5.41 2.45
C GLY A 17 3.83 -5.60 3.94
N PHE A 18 4.70 -6.57 4.21
CA PHE A 18 4.93 -7.12 5.54
C PHE A 18 6.24 -6.66 6.18
N SER A 19 6.85 -5.61 5.63
CA SER A 19 8.13 -5.09 6.09
C SER A 19 8.10 -3.57 6.13
N PRO A 20 8.99 -2.94 6.92
CA PRO A 20 9.29 -1.53 6.80
C PRO A 20 9.74 -1.15 5.38
N ALA A 21 9.64 0.14 5.08
CA ALA A 21 10.13 0.72 3.84
C ALA A 21 11.67 0.79 3.82
N CYS A 22 12.29 -0.03 2.97
CA CYS A 22 13.73 -0.02 2.72
C CYS A 22 14.11 0.86 1.53
N ASP A 23 15.28 1.50 1.60
CA ASP A 23 15.95 2.12 0.45
C ASP A 23 16.61 1.02 -0.39
N LEU A 24 16.12 0.83 -1.62
CA LEU A 24 16.58 -0.23 -2.53
C LEU A 24 18.02 -0.02 -3.01
N MET A 25 18.54 1.21 -2.92
CA MET A 25 19.93 1.53 -3.27
C MET A 25 20.92 1.11 -2.18
N ASP A 26 20.44 0.92 -0.95
CA ASP A 26 21.25 0.66 0.26
C ASP A 26 21.02 -0.76 0.82
N MET A 27 20.61 -1.69 -0.04
CA MET A 27 20.31 -3.08 0.34
C MET A 27 21.56 -3.98 0.40
N GLY A 28 22.69 -3.54 -0.17
CA GLY A 28 23.96 -4.29 -0.18
C GLY A 28 24.95 -3.82 0.89
N GLU A 29 26.16 -4.38 0.88
CA GLU A 29 27.27 -3.89 1.73
C GLU A 29 27.70 -2.46 1.36
N GLU A 30 27.55 -2.11 0.08
CA GLU A 30 27.80 -0.77 -0.43
C GLU A 30 26.57 -0.25 -1.17
N ARG A 31 26.32 1.06 -1.05
CA ARG A 31 25.27 1.75 -1.81
C ARG A 31 25.57 1.67 -3.31
N CYS A 32 24.59 1.23 -4.08
CA CYS A 32 24.68 1.19 -5.54
C CYS A 32 24.88 2.61 -6.10
N LYS A 33 25.78 2.77 -7.08
CA LYS A 33 26.07 4.06 -7.74
C LYS A 33 25.68 4.02 -9.22
N GLY A 34 25.23 5.16 -9.75
CA GLY A 34 24.92 5.32 -11.17
C GLY A 34 23.49 4.87 -11.54
N GLU A 35 23.36 4.14 -12.64
CA GLU A 35 22.07 3.64 -13.13
C GLU A 35 21.78 2.23 -12.60
N VAL A 36 20.66 2.09 -11.87
CA VAL A 36 20.26 0.85 -11.21
C VAL A 36 18.91 0.39 -11.73
N ASN A 37 18.81 -0.89 -12.06
CA ASN A 37 17.57 -1.54 -12.48
C ASN A 37 17.09 -2.46 -11.36
N VAL A 38 15.90 -2.21 -10.82
CA VAL A 38 15.30 -3.01 -9.73
C VAL A 38 14.02 -3.67 -10.21
N LEU A 39 13.88 -4.97 -9.95
CA LEU A 39 12.65 -5.72 -10.18
C LEU A 39 11.99 -6.06 -8.84
N LEU A 40 10.80 -5.50 -8.61
CA LEU A 40 9.95 -5.79 -7.46
C LEU A 40 8.88 -6.80 -7.90
N VAL A 41 8.84 -7.95 -7.22
CA VAL A 41 7.84 -9.01 -7.47
C VAL A 41 7.00 -9.18 -6.22
N GLY A 42 5.69 -8.93 -6.31
CA GLY A 42 4.77 -9.09 -5.19
C GLY A 42 5.02 -8.12 -4.04
N SER A 43 5.41 -6.87 -4.34
CA SER A 43 5.68 -5.85 -3.31
C SER A 43 4.40 -5.42 -2.58
N ALA A 44 3.24 -5.61 -3.22
CA ALA A 44 1.89 -5.21 -2.80
C ALA A 44 1.67 -3.69 -2.78
N ASP A 45 2.68 -2.93 -2.35
CA ASP A 45 2.67 -1.47 -2.32
C ASP A 45 4.00 -0.86 -2.79
N LEU A 46 4.03 0.46 -2.73
CA LEU A 46 5.09 1.37 -3.20
C LEU A 46 6.00 1.89 -2.08
N ARG A 47 5.98 1.31 -0.87
CA ARG A 47 6.77 1.82 0.27
C ARG A 47 8.26 1.89 -0.02
N HIS A 48 8.80 0.83 -0.64
CA HIS A 48 10.20 0.76 -1.06
C HIS A 48 10.51 1.78 -2.14
N ILE A 49 9.58 1.95 -3.09
CA ILE A 49 9.72 2.89 -4.19
C ILE A 49 9.81 4.32 -3.65
N LEU A 50 8.88 4.74 -2.77
CA LEU A 50 8.93 6.09 -2.19
C LEU A 50 10.17 6.32 -1.33
N LYS A 51 10.54 5.35 -0.50
CA LYS A 51 11.73 5.48 0.37
C LYS A 51 12.98 5.67 -0.47
N THR A 52 13.12 4.87 -1.52
CA THR A 52 14.25 4.95 -2.46
C THR A 52 14.21 6.29 -3.20
N MET A 53 13.06 6.67 -3.77
CA MET A 53 12.91 7.94 -4.50
C MET A 53 13.27 9.16 -3.66
N ALA A 54 12.81 9.20 -2.40
CA ALA A 54 13.13 10.28 -1.48
C ALA A 54 14.63 10.37 -1.14
N GLY A 55 15.37 9.27 -1.25
CA GLY A 55 16.81 9.20 -1.00
C GLY A 55 17.70 9.30 -2.24
N LEU A 56 17.14 9.42 -3.45
CA LEU A 56 17.93 9.48 -4.70
C LEU A 56 18.73 10.77 -4.82
N GLN A 57 20.03 10.61 -5.09
CA GLN A 57 20.94 11.73 -5.37
C GLN A 57 20.83 12.20 -6.83
N ASP A 58 21.34 13.40 -7.13
CA ASP A 58 21.28 14.00 -8.48
C ASP A 58 22.00 13.21 -9.57
N SER A 59 23.02 12.45 -9.20
CA SER A 59 23.79 11.61 -10.11
C SER A 59 23.23 10.19 -10.32
N GLU A 60 22.20 9.81 -9.56
CA GLU A 60 21.67 8.44 -9.53
C GLU A 60 20.43 8.32 -10.44
N ARG A 61 20.33 7.21 -11.17
CA ARG A 61 19.15 6.87 -11.97
C ARG A 61 18.62 5.52 -11.54
N LEU A 62 17.29 5.43 -11.38
CA LEU A 62 16.63 4.23 -10.88
C LEU A 62 15.51 3.81 -11.82
N HIS A 63 15.58 2.61 -12.36
CA HIS A 63 14.50 2.01 -13.15
C HIS A 63 13.83 0.89 -12.35
N VAL A 64 12.55 1.06 -12.02
CA VAL A 64 11.81 0.11 -11.18
C VAL A 64 10.79 -0.65 -12.02
N TRP A 65 10.93 -1.97 -12.03
CA TRP A 65 10.01 -2.89 -12.67
C TRP A 65 9.12 -3.52 -11.61
N VAL A 66 7.81 -3.45 -11.77
CA VAL A 66 6.86 -3.98 -10.80
C VAL A 66 6.08 -5.12 -11.41
N VAL A 67 6.11 -6.27 -10.75
CA VAL A 67 5.36 -7.46 -11.13
C VAL A 67 4.42 -7.84 -10.01
N GLU A 68 3.12 -7.81 -10.30
CA GLU A 68 2.07 -8.16 -9.34
C GLU A 68 1.15 -9.23 -9.92
N SER A 69 0.49 -9.97 -9.03
CA SER A 69 -0.47 -11.02 -9.41
C SER A 69 -1.88 -10.48 -9.71
N SER A 70 -2.16 -9.21 -9.42
CA SER A 70 -3.48 -8.59 -9.57
C SER A 70 -3.36 -7.20 -10.17
N MET A 71 -4.25 -6.90 -11.13
CA MET A 71 -4.32 -5.57 -11.75
C MET A 71 -4.86 -4.52 -10.80
N GLU A 72 -5.69 -4.90 -9.82
CA GLU A 72 -6.16 -4.01 -8.77
C GLU A 72 -5.03 -3.50 -7.88
N VAL A 73 -4.03 -4.36 -7.60
CA VAL A 73 -2.83 -3.96 -6.86
C VAL A 73 -1.99 -2.96 -7.67
N ILE A 74 -1.78 -3.21 -8.96
CA ILE A 74 -1.10 -2.25 -9.86
C ILE A 74 -1.86 -0.92 -9.95
N ALA A 75 -3.18 -0.95 -10.15
CA ALA A 75 -4.02 0.24 -10.20
C ALA A 75 -3.89 1.08 -8.91
N ARG A 76 -3.88 0.41 -7.76
CA ARG A 76 -3.70 1.04 -6.45
C ARG A 76 -2.31 1.66 -6.31
N GLN A 77 -1.25 0.98 -6.74
CA GLN A 77 0.10 1.53 -6.70
C GLN A 77 0.25 2.75 -7.62
N LEU A 78 -0.33 2.72 -8.83
CA LEU A 78 -0.36 3.87 -9.74
C LEU A 78 -1.10 5.06 -9.16
N LEU A 79 -2.26 4.82 -8.53
CA LEU A 79 -3.03 5.85 -7.84
C LEU A 79 -2.22 6.51 -6.73
N LEU A 80 -1.68 5.71 -5.83
CA LEU A 80 -0.94 6.22 -4.69
C LEU A 80 0.34 6.95 -5.15
N LEU A 81 1.04 6.44 -6.17
CA LEU A 81 2.17 7.15 -6.78
C LEU A 81 1.74 8.48 -7.40
N TYR A 82 0.63 8.50 -8.14
CA TYR A 82 0.10 9.73 -8.72
C TYR A 82 -0.14 10.80 -7.63
N LEU A 83 -0.77 10.41 -6.52
CA LEU A 83 -0.99 11.31 -5.38
C LEU A 83 0.33 11.85 -4.80
N THR A 84 1.36 11.01 -4.70
CA THR A 84 2.68 11.46 -4.22
C THR A 84 3.29 12.53 -5.12
N LEU A 85 3.12 12.38 -6.44
CA LEU A 85 3.69 13.24 -7.48
C LEU A 85 2.85 14.50 -7.76
N MET A 86 1.67 14.64 -7.16
CA MET A 86 0.84 15.84 -7.34
C MET A 86 1.60 17.11 -6.92
N PRO A 87 1.54 18.20 -7.71
CA PRO A 87 2.19 19.46 -7.35
C PRO A 87 1.70 20.04 -6.02
N GLN A 88 2.59 20.72 -5.29
CA GLN A 88 2.26 21.27 -3.96
C GLN A 88 1.21 22.38 -4.01
N GLU A 89 1.09 23.06 -5.15
CA GLU A 89 0.09 24.10 -5.41
C GLU A 89 -1.32 23.53 -5.41
N SER A 90 -1.46 22.25 -5.82
CA SER A 90 -2.75 21.56 -5.83
C SER A 90 -3.08 20.92 -4.49
N MET A 91 -2.08 20.39 -3.77
CA MET A 91 -2.28 19.69 -2.51
C MET A 91 -1.02 19.76 -1.64
N GLY A 92 -1.13 20.44 -0.48
CA GLY A 92 -0.01 20.57 0.45
C GLY A 92 0.43 19.23 1.04
N ASN A 93 1.71 19.09 1.39
CA ASN A 93 2.29 17.82 1.86
C ASN A 93 1.53 17.19 3.04
N LYS A 94 1.02 18.01 3.96
CA LYS A 94 0.25 17.53 5.12
C LYS A 94 -1.06 16.88 4.67
N GLU A 95 -1.85 17.58 3.85
CA GLU A 95 -3.10 17.07 3.28
C GLU A 95 -2.86 15.83 2.42
N LYS A 96 -1.81 15.87 1.59
CA LYS A 96 -1.36 14.74 0.78
C LYS A 96 -1.05 13.51 1.64
N THR A 97 -0.36 13.70 2.77
CA THR A 97 -0.04 12.62 3.72
C THR A 97 -1.31 12.02 4.32
N GLU A 98 -2.27 12.87 4.73
CA GLU A 98 -3.55 12.40 5.26
C GLU A 98 -4.32 11.57 4.24
N VAL A 99 -4.48 12.09 3.01
CA VAL A 99 -5.19 11.42 1.91
C VAL A 99 -4.50 10.11 1.53
N PHE A 100 -3.17 10.12 1.45
CA PHE A 100 -2.37 8.93 1.15
C PHE A 100 -2.59 7.83 2.19
N LEU A 101 -2.40 8.12 3.48
CA LEU A 101 -2.51 7.11 4.54
C LEU A 101 -3.94 6.59 4.66
N GLU A 102 -4.94 7.46 4.49
CA GLU A 102 -6.34 7.09 4.49
C GLU A 102 -6.67 6.12 3.34
N LEU A 103 -6.25 6.42 2.11
CA LEU A 103 -6.42 5.50 0.98
C LEU A 103 -5.60 4.22 1.15
N PHE A 104 -4.42 4.31 1.77
CA PHE A 104 -3.48 3.21 1.98
C PHE A 104 -3.95 2.17 3.01
N GLY A 105 -4.51 2.60 4.13
CA GLY A 105 -4.78 1.70 5.27
C GLY A 105 -6.25 1.53 5.66
N ASN A 106 -7.15 2.39 5.20
CA ASN A 106 -8.53 2.40 5.70
C ASN A 106 -9.51 1.74 4.73
N SER A 107 -10.42 0.96 5.32
CA SER A 107 -11.56 0.32 4.67
C SER A 107 -12.62 1.34 4.22
N GLU A 108 -12.83 2.38 5.02
CA GLU A 108 -13.72 3.51 4.74
C GLU A 108 -12.92 4.82 4.78
N ILE A 109 -13.32 5.77 3.95
CA ILE A 109 -12.71 7.07 3.76
C ILE A 109 -13.75 8.19 3.92
N ARG A 110 -13.26 9.41 4.10
CA ARG A 110 -14.00 10.66 4.16
C ARG A 110 -14.41 11.10 2.76
N SER A 111 -15.40 12.00 2.71
CA SER A 111 -15.89 12.59 1.46
C SER A 111 -14.80 13.32 0.68
N GLN A 112 -13.95 14.10 1.36
CA GLN A 112 -12.86 14.84 0.72
C GLN A 112 -11.89 13.89 0.01
N THR A 113 -11.45 12.84 0.71
CA THR A 113 -10.54 11.82 0.17
C THR A 113 -11.17 11.06 -0.99
N ALA A 114 -12.48 10.79 -0.94
CA ALA A 114 -13.20 10.16 -2.04
C ALA A 114 -13.27 11.05 -3.29
N GLU A 115 -13.40 12.37 -3.16
CA GLU A 115 -13.36 13.28 -4.30
C GLU A 115 -11.94 13.38 -4.89
N THR A 116 -10.90 13.49 -4.05
CA THR A 116 -9.50 13.43 -4.53
C THR A 116 -9.22 12.15 -5.30
N LEU A 117 -9.69 11.01 -4.79
CA LEU A 117 -9.58 9.71 -5.45
C LEU A 117 -10.23 9.73 -6.84
N LYS A 118 -11.45 10.28 -6.98
CA LYS A 118 -12.13 10.37 -8.28
C LYS A 118 -11.36 11.25 -9.26
N CYS A 119 -10.82 12.38 -8.80
CA CYS A 119 -10.00 13.26 -9.64
C CYS A 119 -8.74 12.52 -10.14
N ALA A 120 -8.00 11.88 -9.24
CA ALA A 120 -6.80 11.12 -9.59
C ALA A 120 -7.11 9.93 -10.51
N ALA A 121 -8.18 9.17 -10.23
CA ALA A 121 -8.60 8.05 -11.07
C ALA A 121 -9.03 8.49 -12.48
N SER A 122 -9.63 9.68 -12.63
CA SER A 122 -9.99 10.24 -13.93
C SER A 122 -8.75 10.56 -14.76
N GLN A 123 -7.73 11.15 -14.14
CA GLN A 123 -6.46 11.47 -14.82
C GLN A 123 -5.71 10.19 -15.23
N LEU A 124 -5.62 9.21 -14.33
CA LEU A 124 -5.00 7.91 -14.64
C LEU A 124 -5.75 7.12 -15.71
N LEU A 125 -7.09 7.23 -15.74
CA LEU A 125 -7.89 6.64 -16.80
C LEU A 125 -7.51 7.21 -18.16
N LEU A 126 -7.42 8.53 -18.29
CA LEU A 126 -6.98 9.20 -19.51
C LEU A 126 -5.57 8.74 -19.91
N SER A 127 -4.62 8.75 -18.97
CA SER A 127 -3.23 8.31 -19.21
C SER A 127 -3.09 6.86 -19.66
N VAL A 128 -4.00 5.96 -19.28
CA VAL A 128 -3.97 4.55 -19.71
C VAL A 128 -4.67 4.33 -21.04
N THR A 129 -5.73 5.09 -21.33
CA THR A 129 -6.51 4.94 -22.56
C THR A 129 -5.94 5.70 -23.75
N GLU A 130 -5.36 6.87 -23.53
CA GLU A 130 -4.72 7.64 -24.57
C GLU A 130 -3.36 6.99 -24.88
N LEU A 131 -3.17 6.55 -26.12
CA LEU A 131 -1.86 6.14 -26.64
C LEU A 131 -1.02 7.40 -26.86
N GLN A 132 -0.76 8.18 -25.82
CA GLN A 132 0.24 9.23 -25.90
C GLN A 132 1.61 8.58 -26.03
N GLU A 133 2.36 9.01 -27.06
CA GLU A 133 3.75 8.62 -27.26
C GLU A 133 4.65 9.15 -26.12
N THR A 134 4.19 10.16 -25.37
CA THR A 134 4.89 10.75 -24.22
C THR A 134 4.10 10.54 -22.92
N PRO A 135 4.70 9.96 -21.87
CA PRO A 135 4.02 9.75 -20.60
C PRO A 135 3.80 11.09 -19.87
N THR A 136 2.63 11.27 -19.22
CA THR A 136 2.28 12.47 -18.43
C THR A 136 3.33 12.79 -17.35
N HIS A 137 3.97 11.75 -16.81
CA HIS A 137 5.15 11.85 -15.95
C HIS A 137 6.05 10.65 -16.22
N SER A 138 7.37 10.82 -16.23
CA SER A 138 8.34 9.74 -16.48
C SER A 138 8.11 8.53 -15.56
N CYS A 139 7.60 8.78 -14.34
CA CYS A 139 7.28 7.75 -13.35
C CYS A 139 6.02 6.92 -13.55
N LEU A 140 5.11 7.34 -14.44
CA LEU A 140 3.83 6.68 -14.70
C LEU A 140 3.84 6.00 -16.07
N ASN A 141 4.96 5.38 -16.44
CA ASN A 141 5.11 4.79 -17.75
C ASN A 141 4.37 3.44 -17.87
N THR A 142 3.25 3.45 -18.58
CA THR A 142 2.40 2.27 -18.84
C THR A 142 2.66 1.61 -20.20
N THR A 143 3.69 2.04 -20.94
CA THR A 143 3.94 1.61 -22.33
C THR A 143 4.13 0.10 -22.47
N GLN A 144 4.66 -0.57 -21.44
CA GLN A 144 4.93 -2.01 -21.47
C GLN A 144 3.74 -2.89 -21.11
N LEU A 145 2.62 -2.31 -20.67
CA LEU A 145 1.41 -3.07 -20.40
C LEU A 145 0.79 -3.54 -21.72
N LYS A 146 0.41 -4.82 -21.76
CA LYS A 146 -0.37 -5.42 -22.85
C LYS A 146 -1.73 -4.73 -22.93
N PHE A 147 -2.33 -4.71 -24.13
CA PHE A 147 -3.68 -4.14 -24.33
C PHE A 147 -4.71 -4.67 -23.33
N ARG A 148 -4.73 -5.98 -23.07
CA ARG A 148 -5.61 -6.60 -22.06
C ARG A 148 -5.42 -6.04 -20.65
N GLU A 149 -4.18 -5.76 -20.24
CA GLU A 149 -3.88 -5.20 -18.91
C GLU A 149 -4.34 -3.74 -18.82
N ARG A 150 -4.17 -2.97 -19.91
CA ARG A 150 -4.63 -1.58 -19.99
C ARG A 150 -6.16 -1.49 -19.96
N ASP A 151 -6.85 -2.36 -20.69
CA ASP A 151 -8.31 -2.45 -20.68
C ASP A 151 -8.83 -2.76 -19.26
N GLU A 152 -8.14 -3.64 -18.55
CA GLU A 152 -8.49 -3.99 -17.17
C GLU A 152 -8.23 -2.83 -16.20
N LEU A 153 -7.12 -2.11 -16.32
CA LEU A 153 -6.88 -0.87 -15.56
C LEU A 153 -7.96 0.18 -15.85
N ALA A 154 -8.30 0.40 -17.11
CA ALA A 154 -9.35 1.33 -17.50
C ALA A 154 -10.70 0.92 -16.89
N ARG A 155 -11.01 -0.38 -16.87
CA ARG A 155 -12.20 -0.93 -16.21
C ARG A 155 -12.19 -0.66 -14.70
N ILE A 156 -11.05 -0.85 -14.03
CA ILE A 156 -10.87 -0.60 -12.59
C ILE A 156 -11.07 0.88 -12.27
N PHE A 157 -10.39 1.78 -12.99
CA PHE A 157 -10.50 3.23 -12.76
C PHE A 157 -11.91 3.73 -13.02
N LYS A 158 -12.57 3.30 -14.11
CA LYS A 158 -13.99 3.60 -14.34
C LYS A 158 -14.86 3.16 -13.17
N ALA A 159 -14.58 1.99 -12.59
CA ALA A 159 -15.33 1.47 -11.45
C ALA A 159 -15.09 2.25 -10.14
N TRP A 160 -14.02 3.03 -10.02
CA TRP A 160 -13.78 3.96 -8.90
C TRP A 160 -14.50 5.31 -9.08
N LEU A 161 -14.81 5.68 -10.33
CA LEU A 161 -15.55 6.91 -10.64
C LEU A 161 -17.06 6.76 -10.44
N GLN A 162 -17.60 5.55 -10.58
CA GLN A 162 -19.03 5.30 -10.46
C GLN A 162 -19.52 5.54 -9.02
N PRO A 163 -20.68 6.19 -8.83
CA PRO A 163 -21.32 6.24 -7.52
C PRO A 163 -21.66 4.82 -7.05
N GLN A 164 -21.52 4.57 -5.75
CA GLN A 164 -21.82 3.25 -5.19
C GLN A 164 -23.31 2.93 -5.36
N PRO A 165 -23.69 1.90 -6.14
CA PRO A 165 -25.09 1.50 -6.25
C PRO A 165 -25.63 1.03 -4.89
N SER A 166 -26.95 1.04 -4.70
CA SER A 166 -27.59 0.54 -3.47
C SER A 166 -27.29 -0.94 -3.17
N SER A 167 -26.95 -1.73 -4.18
CA SER A 167 -26.50 -3.12 -4.09
C SER A 167 -24.98 -3.30 -3.94
N SER A 168 -24.24 -2.21 -3.74
CA SER A 168 -22.79 -2.24 -3.57
C SER A 168 -22.36 -2.97 -2.29
N VAL A 169 -21.10 -3.41 -2.30
CA VAL A 169 -20.47 -4.07 -1.15
C VAL A 169 -20.37 -3.08 0.00
N LEU A 170 -21.09 -3.35 1.08
CA LEU A 170 -20.94 -2.61 2.32
C LEU A 170 -19.64 -3.06 3.00
N MET A 171 -18.63 -2.19 2.99
CA MET A 171 -17.30 -2.50 3.52
C MET A 171 -17.32 -3.04 4.96
N PRO A 172 -18.06 -2.43 5.92
CA PRO A 172 -18.11 -2.96 7.29
C PRO A 172 -18.62 -4.40 7.37
N LYS A 173 -19.60 -4.77 6.52
CA LYS A 173 -20.12 -6.14 6.45
C LYS A 173 -19.11 -7.10 5.83
N ALA A 174 -18.42 -6.67 4.77
CA ALA A 174 -17.39 -7.48 4.12
C ALA A 174 -16.20 -7.72 5.07
N TRP A 175 -15.81 -6.69 5.83
CA TRP A 175 -14.76 -6.77 6.85
C TRP A 175 -15.16 -7.71 7.99
N ASP A 176 -16.31 -7.49 8.64
CA ASP A 176 -16.80 -8.33 9.74
C ASP A 176 -16.97 -9.80 9.28
N TYR A 177 -17.44 -10.03 8.05
CA TYR A 177 -17.50 -11.38 7.49
C TYR A 177 -16.12 -12.05 7.53
N ARG A 178 -15.05 -11.38 7.09
CA ARG A 178 -13.70 -11.96 7.14
C ARG A 178 -13.21 -12.18 8.55
N VAL A 179 -13.43 -11.22 9.46
CA VAL A 179 -13.05 -11.37 10.88
C VAL A 179 -13.73 -12.60 11.48
N ARG A 180 -15.02 -12.83 11.20
CA ARG A 180 -15.75 -14.04 11.64
C ARG A 180 -15.23 -15.32 11.00
N GLN A 181 -14.78 -15.28 9.75
CA GLN A 181 -14.17 -16.44 9.10
C GLN A 181 -12.80 -16.78 9.72
N HIS A 182 -12.03 -15.76 10.11
CA HIS A 182 -10.68 -15.93 10.66
C HIS A 182 -10.66 -16.28 12.16
N LEU A 183 -11.44 -15.57 12.98
CA LEU A 183 -11.48 -15.75 14.46
C LEU A 183 -12.65 -16.60 14.95
N GLY A 184 -13.55 -16.98 14.04
CA GLY A 184 -14.77 -17.72 14.33
C GLY A 184 -16.00 -16.82 14.52
N ARG A 185 -17.18 -17.42 14.32
CA ARG A 185 -18.47 -16.70 14.26
C ARG A 185 -18.81 -15.86 15.49
N ARG A 186 -18.32 -16.23 16.68
CA ARG A 186 -18.56 -15.54 17.97
C ARG A 186 -17.28 -14.92 18.54
N TYR A 187 -16.38 -14.42 17.68
CA TYR A 187 -15.14 -13.77 18.14
C TYR A 187 -15.43 -12.62 19.12
N ASN A 188 -16.53 -11.90 18.91
CA ASN A 188 -17.02 -10.82 19.76
C ASN A 188 -17.46 -11.27 21.18
N CYS A 189 -17.66 -12.57 21.42
CA CYS A 189 -17.96 -13.10 22.75
C CYS A 189 -16.68 -13.48 23.54
N LYS A 190 -15.52 -13.49 22.89
CA LYS A 190 -14.23 -13.86 23.48
C LYS A 190 -13.41 -12.60 23.73
N SER A 191 -13.38 -12.14 24.98
CA SER A 191 -12.55 -11.01 25.40
C SER A 191 -11.08 -11.26 25.07
N GLY A 192 -10.43 -10.29 24.44
CA GLY A 192 -8.99 -10.36 24.16
C GLY A 192 -8.58 -11.23 22.97
N SER A 193 -9.51 -11.60 22.07
CA SER A 193 -9.16 -12.37 20.86
C SER A 193 -8.16 -11.64 19.96
N PHE A 194 -8.32 -10.32 19.81
CA PHE A 194 -7.40 -9.49 19.04
C PHE A 194 -6.06 -9.28 19.76
N ASP A 195 -6.09 -9.20 21.10
CA ASP A 195 -4.90 -9.05 21.92
C ASP A 195 -4.02 -10.29 21.84
N TRP A 196 -4.64 -11.47 21.89
CA TRP A 196 -3.97 -12.75 21.67
C TRP A 196 -3.36 -12.82 20.27
N ASP A 197 -4.06 -12.37 19.23
CA ASP A 197 -3.53 -12.30 17.86
C ASP A 197 -2.32 -11.35 17.78
N LEU A 198 -2.41 -10.14 18.37
CA LEU A 198 -1.31 -9.18 18.38
C LEU A 198 -0.09 -9.73 19.13
N ILE A 199 -0.27 -10.19 20.36
CA ILE A 199 0.82 -10.64 21.22
C ILE A 199 1.48 -11.89 20.60
N MET A 200 0.71 -12.88 20.17
CA MET A 200 1.27 -14.15 19.71
C MET A 200 1.72 -14.17 18.25
N LYS A 201 1.30 -13.20 17.40
CA LYS A 201 1.69 -13.17 15.98
C LYS A 201 2.62 -12.01 15.65
N LEU A 202 2.40 -10.83 16.24
CA LEU A 202 3.22 -9.64 15.99
C LEU A 202 4.31 -9.44 17.05
N HIS A 203 4.00 -9.50 18.35
CA HIS A 203 4.95 -9.10 19.40
C HIS A 203 5.93 -10.20 19.83
N GLU A 204 5.46 -11.42 20.12
CA GLU A 204 6.27 -12.50 20.68
C GLU A 204 6.92 -13.38 19.60
N LYS A 205 6.30 -13.44 18.42
CA LYS A 205 6.80 -14.22 17.26
C LYS A 205 7.49 -13.39 16.20
N GLY A 206 7.73 -12.10 16.47
CA GLY A 206 8.23 -11.12 15.52
C GLY A 206 7.81 -11.43 14.09
N VAL A 207 6.53 -11.35 13.73
CA VAL A 207 6.03 -11.80 12.40
C VAL A 207 6.76 -13.03 11.85
N ARG A 208 6.41 -14.25 12.30
CA ARG A 208 6.71 -15.47 11.55
C ARG A 208 6.01 -15.40 10.18
N ILE A 209 6.60 -14.70 9.23
CA ILE A 209 6.24 -14.81 7.82
C ILE A 209 6.81 -16.16 7.41
N HIS A 210 5.95 -17.14 7.18
CA HIS A 210 6.36 -18.33 6.42
C HIS A 210 6.72 -17.85 5.01
N PHE A 211 7.97 -17.45 4.79
CA PHE A 211 8.54 -17.46 3.45
C PHE A 211 8.49 -18.92 3.00
N ARG A 212 7.59 -19.25 2.07
CA ARG A 212 7.86 -20.37 1.16
C ARG A 212 9.05 -19.91 0.31
N ALA A 213 10.24 -20.20 0.81
CA ALA A 213 11.54 -20.17 0.16
C ALA A 213 11.64 -19.35 -1.14
N PHE A 214 12.16 -18.13 -1.04
CA PHE A 214 13.09 -17.63 -2.04
C PHE A 214 14.29 -17.04 -1.29
N SER A 215 15.40 -17.76 -1.37
CA SER A 215 16.71 -17.37 -0.86
C SER A 215 17.18 -16.12 -1.60
N LEU A 216 17.02 -14.95 -1.02
CA LEU A 216 17.77 -13.76 -1.41
C LEU A 216 18.11 -12.97 -0.14
N SER A 217 19.42 -12.91 0.10
CA SER A 217 20.09 -12.39 1.27
C SER A 217 19.97 -10.87 1.39
N VAL A 218 18.78 -10.33 1.70
CA VAL A 218 18.70 -8.97 2.26
C VAL A 218 17.50 -8.84 3.18
N ALA A 219 17.75 -8.93 4.49
CA ALA A 219 17.08 -8.13 5.50
C ALA A 219 17.86 -8.27 6.81
N PHE A 220 18.33 -7.15 7.36
CA PHE A 220 18.79 -7.07 8.74
C PHE A 220 17.58 -7.26 9.66
N LEU A 221 17.24 -8.53 9.84
CA LEU A 221 16.27 -9.09 10.76
C LEU A 221 17.07 -10.15 11.51
N PHE A 222 16.97 -10.21 12.85
CA PHE A 222 17.60 -11.26 13.63
C PHE A 222 17.18 -12.63 13.07
N CYS A 223 18.04 -13.21 12.23
CA CYS A 223 17.85 -14.53 11.63
C CYS A 223 18.58 -15.53 12.51
N GLN A 224 17.87 -16.14 13.45
CA GLN A 224 18.26 -17.46 13.96
C GLN A 224 17.49 -18.49 13.13
N ASN A 225 18.20 -19.32 12.36
CA ASN A 225 17.66 -20.45 11.58
C ASN A 225 16.54 -20.06 10.60
N ASP A 226 16.86 -19.26 9.57
CA ASP A 226 15.95 -18.90 8.44
C ASP A 226 14.60 -18.29 8.84
N THR A 227 14.49 -17.77 10.07
CA THR A 227 13.27 -17.18 10.60
C THR A 227 13.54 -15.71 10.95
N CYS A 228 12.96 -14.78 10.18
CA CYS A 228 13.05 -13.34 10.43
C CYS A 228 12.06 -12.94 11.54
N TYR A 229 12.53 -12.26 12.60
CA TYR A 229 11.72 -11.77 13.71
C TYR A 229 11.50 -10.24 13.72
N LEU A 230 10.37 -9.73 13.22
CA LEU A 230 9.96 -8.31 13.23
C LEU A 230 9.35 -7.91 14.59
N GLN A 231 10.14 -7.31 15.48
CA GLN A 231 9.64 -6.86 16.79
C GLN A 231 8.74 -5.62 16.65
N CYS A 232 7.42 -5.82 16.53
CA CYS A 232 6.43 -4.76 16.30
C CYS A 232 5.98 -4.01 17.57
N GLY A 233 6.88 -3.82 18.54
CA GLY A 233 6.56 -3.26 19.87
C GLY A 233 6.00 -1.83 19.86
N VAL A 234 6.11 -1.13 18.74
CA VAL A 234 5.56 0.22 18.51
C VAL A 234 4.04 0.19 18.32
N ILE A 235 3.49 -0.87 17.72
CA ILE A 235 2.05 -0.98 17.46
C ILE A 235 1.34 -1.22 18.79
N SER A 236 0.57 -0.22 19.23
CA SER A 236 -0.20 -0.33 20.45
C SER A 236 -1.35 -1.33 20.29
N LYS A 237 -1.70 -2.00 21.39
CA LYS A 237 -2.88 -2.89 21.43
C LYS A 237 -4.15 -2.17 21.02
N HIS A 238 -4.29 -0.92 21.48
CA HIS A 238 -5.46 -0.12 21.17
C HIS A 238 -5.63 0.13 19.67
N GLU A 239 -4.57 0.54 18.97
CA GLU A 239 -4.62 0.78 17.51
C GLU A 239 -4.89 -0.51 16.74
N TYR A 240 -4.22 -1.62 17.10
CA TYR A 240 -4.42 -2.89 16.43
C TYR A 240 -5.85 -3.41 16.59
N VAL A 241 -6.41 -3.37 17.80
CA VAL A 241 -7.80 -3.77 18.07
C VAL A 241 -8.76 -2.92 17.24
N ARG A 242 -8.59 -1.59 17.26
CA ARG A 242 -9.45 -0.67 16.51
C ARG A 242 -9.43 -0.97 15.01
N TRP A 243 -8.24 -1.17 14.44
CA TRP A 243 -8.09 -1.56 13.04
C TRP A 243 -8.73 -2.92 12.76
N ARG A 244 -8.54 -3.93 13.62
CA ARG A 244 -9.14 -5.26 13.43
C ARG A 244 -10.65 -5.25 13.48
N GLU A 245 -11.24 -4.40 14.32
CA GLU A 245 -12.70 -4.29 14.45
C GLU A 245 -13.37 -3.60 13.26
N ARG A 246 -12.77 -2.52 12.75
CA ARG A 246 -13.42 -1.62 11.77
C ARG A 246 -12.76 -1.60 10.38
N GLY A 247 -11.51 -2.02 10.29
CA GLY A 247 -10.65 -1.82 9.12
C GLY A 247 -10.16 -0.37 8.98
N LEU A 248 -10.19 0.41 10.06
CA LEU A 248 -9.70 1.80 10.10
C LEU A 248 -8.36 1.86 10.83
N ALA A 249 -7.30 2.15 10.09
CA ALA A 249 -5.93 2.25 10.63
C ALA A 249 -5.52 3.69 10.95
N PHE A 250 -5.97 4.65 10.14
CA PHE A 250 -5.48 6.02 10.12
C PHE A 250 -6.63 7.04 10.27
N GLU A 251 -6.82 7.54 11.48
CA GLU A 251 -7.83 8.54 11.82
C GLU A 251 -7.16 9.91 12.02
N MET A 252 -7.09 10.70 10.95
CA MET A 252 -6.24 11.90 10.90
C MET A 252 -6.94 13.19 11.35
N ARG A 253 -8.27 13.25 11.20
CA ARG A 253 -9.09 14.40 11.63
C ARG A 253 -10.41 13.90 12.22
N GLU A 254 -11.07 14.80 12.95
CA GLU A 254 -12.48 14.67 13.28
C GLU A 254 -13.28 14.68 11.97
N GLY A 255 -13.76 13.51 11.56
CA GLY A 255 -14.47 13.33 10.30
C GLY A 255 -15.15 11.97 10.26
N ALA A 256 -16.26 11.90 9.54
CA ALA A 256 -17.02 10.67 9.42
C ALA A 256 -16.42 9.80 8.30
N TYR A 257 -15.87 8.65 8.68
CA TYR A 257 -15.45 7.60 7.77
C TYR A 257 -16.66 6.75 7.40
N GLN A 258 -17.28 7.04 6.26
CA GLN A 258 -18.58 6.45 5.86
C GLN A 258 -18.60 6.00 4.39
N ILE A 259 -17.60 6.37 3.60
CA ILE A 259 -17.54 6.02 2.19
C ILE A 259 -16.60 4.83 2.06
N THR A 260 -17.08 3.73 1.49
CA THR A 260 -16.24 2.57 1.16
C THR A 260 -15.04 3.01 0.33
N ASN A 261 -13.84 2.61 0.75
CA ASN A 261 -12.62 2.77 -0.05
C ASN A 261 -12.66 1.79 -1.24
N PRO A 262 -12.93 2.25 -2.48
CA PRO A 262 -13.10 1.33 -3.60
C PRO A 262 -11.76 0.73 -4.06
N THR A 263 -10.63 1.28 -3.61
CA THR A 263 -9.27 0.81 -3.93
C THR A 263 -8.87 -0.46 -3.17
N LEU A 264 -9.67 -0.89 -2.19
CA LEU A 264 -9.52 -2.15 -1.45
C LEU A 264 -10.54 -3.21 -1.89
N ILE A 265 -11.42 -2.87 -2.84
CA ILE A 265 -12.43 -3.76 -3.39
C ILE A 265 -11.89 -4.38 -4.68
N SER A 266 -11.95 -5.70 -4.78
CA SER A 266 -11.56 -6.44 -5.97
C SER A 266 -12.63 -7.45 -6.38
N SER A 267 -12.51 -7.94 -7.62
CA SER A 267 -13.42 -8.94 -8.16
C SER A 267 -12.72 -10.30 -8.20
N ARG A 268 -13.41 -11.35 -7.78
CA ARG A 268 -12.88 -12.70 -7.84
C ARG A 268 -13.88 -13.67 -8.45
N VAL A 269 -13.38 -14.50 -9.36
CA VAL A 269 -14.19 -15.49 -10.05
C VAL A 269 -14.16 -16.81 -9.29
N PHE A 270 -15.33 -17.31 -8.93
CA PHE A 270 -15.53 -18.61 -8.28
C PHE A 270 -16.24 -19.55 -9.25
N ASN A 271 -15.97 -20.85 -9.13
CA ASN A 271 -16.74 -21.86 -9.82
C ASN A 271 -17.84 -22.37 -8.90
N GLN A 272 -19.09 -22.04 -9.22
CA GLN A 272 -20.26 -22.47 -8.47
C GLN A 272 -21.13 -23.34 -9.38
N GLN A 273 -21.20 -24.63 -9.06
CA GLN A 273 -22.01 -25.62 -9.80
C GLN A 273 -21.72 -25.65 -11.32
N GLY A 274 -20.45 -25.49 -11.71
CA GLY A 274 -20.02 -25.48 -13.11
C GLY A 274 -20.05 -24.10 -13.78
N ASN A 275 -20.68 -23.09 -13.14
CA ASN A 275 -20.71 -21.72 -13.64
C ASN A 275 -19.62 -20.86 -13.00
N LYS A 276 -18.95 -20.04 -13.81
CA LYS A 276 -18.02 -19.02 -13.33
C LYS A 276 -18.79 -17.79 -12.88
N VAL A 277 -18.81 -17.52 -11.57
CA VAL A 277 -19.47 -16.36 -10.96
C VAL A 277 -18.41 -15.40 -10.43
N ALA A 278 -18.41 -14.16 -10.93
CA ALA A 278 -17.55 -13.11 -10.41
C ALA A 278 -18.21 -12.43 -9.21
N LEU A 279 -17.59 -12.51 -8.04
CA LEU A 279 -18.01 -11.84 -6.82
C LEU A 279 -17.09 -10.65 -6.54
N ARG A 280 -17.68 -9.47 -6.43
CA ARG A 280 -16.97 -8.24 -6.04
C ARG A 280 -17.06 -8.09 -4.52
N GLY A 281 -15.94 -7.76 -3.88
CA GLY A 281 -15.85 -7.71 -2.42
C GLY A 281 -14.50 -7.20 -1.93
N TYR A 282 -14.36 -7.03 -0.63
CA TYR A 282 -13.05 -6.89 -0.03
C TYR A 282 -12.42 -8.29 0.05
N TRP A 283 -11.26 -8.50 -0.57
CA TRP A 283 -10.50 -9.78 -0.57
C TRP A 283 -9.11 -9.67 0.08
N GLY A 284 -8.90 -8.59 0.82
CA GLY A 284 -7.63 -8.22 1.42
C GLY A 284 -7.26 -8.98 2.70
N ASP A 285 -5.96 -8.97 3.00
CA ASP A 285 -5.41 -9.43 4.27
C ASP A 285 -5.95 -8.61 5.45
N ILE A 286 -6.47 -9.30 6.46
CA ILE A 286 -6.91 -8.71 7.73
C ILE A 286 -5.97 -9.03 8.89
N VAL A 287 -4.93 -9.83 8.69
CA VAL A 287 -3.99 -10.25 9.74
C VAL A 287 -2.86 -9.25 9.90
N SER A 288 -2.21 -8.91 8.79
CA SER A 288 -1.09 -7.98 8.78
C SER A 288 -1.61 -6.56 8.64
N SER A 289 -1.25 -5.69 9.57
CA SER A 289 -1.74 -4.31 9.59
C SER A 289 -0.94 -3.40 8.65
N PRO A 290 -1.55 -2.34 8.09
CA PRO A 290 -0.84 -1.36 7.26
C PRO A 290 0.28 -0.61 8.02
N PHE A 291 0.27 -0.63 9.35
CA PHE A 291 1.33 -0.06 10.20
C PHE A 291 2.72 -0.66 9.92
N LEU A 292 2.81 -1.87 9.38
CA LEU A 292 4.10 -2.50 9.08
C LEU A 292 4.90 -1.74 8.03
N ALA A 293 4.23 -1.06 7.09
CA ALA A 293 4.91 -0.37 5.99
C ALA A 293 5.64 0.89 6.43
N PHE A 294 5.01 1.72 7.28
CA PHE A 294 5.49 3.05 7.63
C PHE A 294 5.51 3.36 9.13
N GLY A 295 4.95 2.50 9.99
CA GLY A 295 4.65 2.82 11.39
C GLY A 295 5.52 2.15 12.45
N ILE A 296 6.44 1.26 12.05
CA ILE A 296 7.24 0.46 12.99
C ILE A 296 8.71 0.88 13.09
N GLU A 297 9.24 1.59 12.09
CA GLU A 297 10.61 2.11 12.07
C GLU A 297 10.61 3.58 11.69
N THR A 298 11.54 4.36 12.24
CA THR A 298 11.71 5.76 11.88
C THR A 298 13.12 6.25 12.19
N ASN A 299 13.57 7.23 11.42
CA ASN A 299 14.83 7.92 11.69
C ASN A 299 14.70 8.91 12.86
N ASP A 300 13.47 9.37 13.17
CA ASP A 300 13.21 10.27 14.28
C ASP A 300 12.99 9.50 15.59
N GLN A 301 14.08 9.35 16.35
CA GLN A 301 14.09 8.67 17.65
C GLN A 301 13.15 9.32 18.68
N SER A 302 12.74 10.58 18.49
CA SER A 302 11.81 11.23 19.40
C SER A 302 10.41 10.59 19.37
N LEU A 303 10.03 9.99 18.23
CA LEU A 303 8.77 9.26 18.06
C LEU A 303 8.80 7.87 18.71
N LEU A 304 9.98 7.31 18.97
CA LEU A 304 10.11 6.00 19.61
C LEU A 304 10.25 6.08 21.15
N LYS A 305 10.15 7.28 21.72
CA LYS A 305 10.22 7.49 23.17
C LYS A 305 9.13 6.71 23.90
N LYS A 306 9.55 6.08 25.01
CA LYS A 306 8.66 5.33 25.90
C LYS A 306 8.49 6.07 27.23
N GLN A 307 7.27 5.99 27.78
CA GLN A 307 6.95 6.38 29.14
C GLN A 307 6.24 5.20 29.82
N ASN A 308 6.70 4.79 31.00
CA ASN A 308 6.17 3.62 31.72
C ASN A 308 6.17 2.33 30.87
N GLY A 309 7.20 2.13 30.05
CA GLY A 309 7.34 0.96 29.17
C GLY A 309 6.46 0.97 27.90
N GLN A 310 5.61 1.99 27.72
CA GLN A 310 4.74 2.14 26.55
C GLN A 310 5.22 3.28 25.65
N HIS A 311 5.07 3.13 24.33
CA HIS A 311 5.38 4.19 23.39
C HIS A 311 4.42 5.37 23.59
N ILE A 312 4.96 6.59 23.63
CA ILE A 312 4.16 7.82 23.75
C ILE A 312 3.45 8.12 22.43
N LYS A 313 4.14 7.86 21.31
CA LYS A 313 3.59 8.03 19.96
C LYS A 313 3.10 6.69 19.43
N THR A 314 2.03 6.80 18.67
CA THR A 314 1.29 5.69 18.08
C THR A 314 1.91 5.28 16.75
N ALA A 315 1.58 4.08 16.24
CA ALA A 315 2.07 3.65 14.92
C ALA A 315 1.50 4.53 13.79
N GLN A 316 0.29 5.08 13.99
CA GLN A 316 -0.25 6.14 13.15
C GLN A 316 0.66 7.38 13.13
N ASP A 317 1.08 7.89 14.30
CA ASP A 317 1.94 9.09 14.37
C ASP A 317 3.27 8.87 13.65
N VAL A 318 3.88 7.69 13.84
CA VAL A 318 5.12 7.30 13.15
C VAL A 318 4.91 7.22 11.64
N SER A 319 3.82 6.59 11.20
CA SER A 319 3.47 6.49 9.77
C SER A 319 3.26 7.87 9.15
N PHE A 320 2.56 8.76 9.86
CA PHE A 320 2.31 10.13 9.42
C PHE A 320 3.60 10.91 9.25
N ALA A 321 4.45 10.93 10.28
CA ALA A 321 5.74 11.63 10.23
C ALA A 321 6.63 11.09 9.10
N ASN A 322 6.73 9.77 8.97
CA ASN A 322 7.54 9.13 7.93
C ASN A 322 7.06 9.47 6.52
N VAL A 323 5.77 9.29 6.22
CA VAL A 323 5.22 9.60 4.90
C VAL A 323 5.31 11.09 4.59
N GLN A 324 5.08 11.96 5.58
CA GLN A 324 5.23 13.39 5.41
C GLN A 324 6.68 13.77 5.06
N MET A 325 7.68 13.18 5.72
CA MET A 325 9.10 13.38 5.40
C MET A 325 9.42 12.91 3.97
N LEU A 326 8.88 11.77 3.55
CA LEU A 326 9.04 11.29 2.16
C LEU A 326 8.48 12.32 1.16
N PHE A 327 7.29 12.85 1.41
CA PHE A 327 6.68 13.83 0.49
C PHE A 327 7.43 15.16 0.47
N GLN A 328 7.93 15.61 1.61
CA GLN A 328 8.78 16.79 1.69
C GLN A 328 10.07 16.62 0.87
N ALA A 329 10.75 15.47 1.02
CA ALA A 329 11.96 15.17 0.25
C ALA A 329 11.69 15.08 -1.26
N LEU A 330 10.58 14.46 -1.67
CA LEU A 330 10.22 14.37 -3.08
C LEU A 330 9.89 15.74 -3.68
N SER A 331 9.19 16.59 -2.94
CA SER A 331 8.87 17.93 -3.43
C SER A 331 10.08 18.87 -3.50
N SER A 332 11.01 18.80 -2.55
CA SER A 332 12.24 19.61 -2.62
C SER A 332 13.11 19.22 -3.81
N GLN A 333 13.12 17.94 -4.18
CA GLN A 333 13.77 17.45 -5.40
C GLN A 333 13.07 17.96 -6.67
N GLN A 334 11.74 18.11 -6.67
CA GLN A 334 11.01 18.66 -7.82
C GLN A 334 11.28 20.15 -8.02
N SER A 335 11.36 20.95 -6.95
CA SER A 335 11.66 22.40 -7.06
C SER A 335 13.09 22.68 -7.52
N CYS A 336 14.05 21.80 -7.22
CA CYS A 336 15.43 21.97 -7.68
C CYS A 336 15.59 21.75 -9.20
N CYS A 337 14.65 21.02 -9.82
CA CYS A 337 14.66 20.71 -11.24
C CYS A 337 14.03 21.81 -12.12
N SER A 338 13.28 22.77 -11.56
CA SER A 338 12.62 23.84 -12.32
C SER A 338 13.50 25.07 -12.60
N ASP A 339 14.62 25.24 -11.90
CA ASP A 339 15.49 26.43 -12.02
C ASP A 339 16.59 26.31 -13.08
N THR A 340 16.67 25.20 -13.82
CA THR A 340 17.65 24.97 -14.90
C THR A 340 16.99 24.68 -16.25
N ALA A 341 16.06 25.53 -16.67
CA ALA A 341 15.43 25.45 -18.00
C ALA A 341 16.24 26.21 -19.08
N ALA A 342 17.39 25.67 -19.47
CA ALA A 342 18.06 26.02 -20.74
C ALA A 342 19.08 24.94 -21.15
N ALA A 343 18.64 23.68 -21.27
CA ALA A 343 19.36 22.64 -22.00
C ALA A 343 18.38 21.55 -22.43
N GLU A 344 18.63 20.92 -23.56
CA GLU A 344 17.85 19.83 -24.17
C GLU A 344 17.31 18.80 -23.15
N PRO A 345 16.16 18.14 -23.43
CA PRO A 345 15.46 17.26 -22.48
C PRO A 345 16.28 15.99 -22.22
N THR A 346 17.30 16.15 -21.38
CA THR A 346 18.05 15.06 -20.79
C THR A 346 17.31 14.70 -19.51
N ASP A 347 16.67 13.54 -19.56
CA ASP A 347 15.95 12.86 -18.49
C ASP A 347 16.91 12.65 -17.29
N ARG A 348 17.01 13.65 -16.41
CA ARG A 348 18.06 13.71 -15.37
C ARG A 348 17.70 12.95 -14.09
N LYS A 349 16.43 12.56 -13.90
CA LYS A 349 15.99 11.60 -12.85
C LYS A 349 14.69 10.89 -13.27
N SER A 350 14.77 9.81 -14.02
CA SER A 350 13.58 9.04 -14.41
C SER A 350 13.39 7.78 -13.60
N VAL A 351 12.48 7.82 -12.62
CA VAL A 351 11.99 6.60 -11.95
C VAL A 351 10.83 6.01 -12.72
N GLY A 352 11.10 5.33 -13.81
CA GLY A 352 10.05 4.67 -14.59
C GLY A 352 9.53 3.43 -13.86
N ILE A 353 8.32 3.49 -13.27
CA ILE A 353 7.63 2.30 -12.77
C ILE A 353 6.99 1.59 -13.95
N ARG A 354 7.50 0.40 -14.28
CA ARG A 354 6.97 -0.43 -15.38
C ARG A 354 6.26 -1.65 -14.79
N GLY A 355 4.93 -1.62 -14.81
CA GLY A 355 4.09 -2.73 -14.39
C GLY A 355 4.06 -3.87 -15.42
N LYS A 356 4.13 -5.12 -14.98
CA LYS A 356 3.73 -6.31 -15.75
C LYS A 356 2.91 -7.24 -14.85
N CYS A 357 1.75 -7.70 -15.29
CA CYS A 357 0.95 -8.68 -14.57
C CYS A 357 1.27 -10.09 -15.10
N VAL A 358 1.66 -10.99 -14.21
CA VAL A 358 1.84 -12.40 -14.57
C VAL A 358 0.49 -13.09 -14.39
N THR A 359 -0.34 -13.02 -15.43
CA THR A 359 -1.52 -13.89 -15.52
C THR A 359 -1.04 -15.31 -15.82
N ARG A 360 -1.25 -16.24 -14.89
CA ARG A 360 -1.18 -17.68 -15.19
C ARG A 360 -2.33 -18.09 -16.10
#